data_AF-A0A6A5T1Q3-F1
#
_entry.id   AF-A0A6A5T1Q3-F1
#
_cell.length_a   1.000
_cell.length_b   1.000
_cell.length_c   1.000
_cell.angle_alpha   90.00
_cell.angle_beta   90.00
_cell.angle_gamma   90.00
#
_symmetry.space_group_name_H-M   'P 1'
#
loop_
_entity.id
_entity.type
_entity.pdbx_description
1 polymer ?
#
loop_
_entity_poly.entity_id
_entity_poly.type
_entity_poly.pdbx_seq_one_letter_code
_entity_poly.pdbx_strand_id
1 'polypeptide(L)'
;YVNFGGDGSMAAGWPKQDEWMPFDEAWAANLNHLQNSCRNNGWAENNDESELQAIKSSIVAESTSSQIPKEFILAVMMQETGGCVRAPTTTFQLPSPGLMQSGGTASCAGVTPCPADKIQAMIHEGTAGEGLRMSLKFALDSFADVADSSKWYKAARQYNAGQYATGLNLGVSSTPCYASDVTNRLL
;
A
#
# COMPACT_ATOMS: atom_id res chain seq x y z
N TYR A 1 -14.23 -10.36 -6.12
CA TYR A 1 -14.24 -9.52 -4.92
C TYR A 1 -14.96 -10.24 -3.79
N VAL A 2 -14.31 -10.40 -2.65
CA VAL A 2 -14.83 -11.02 -1.42
C VAL A 2 -14.83 -9.97 -0.30
N ASN A 3 -15.96 -9.80 0.39
CA ASN A 3 -15.99 -8.95 1.57
C ASN A 3 -15.61 -9.78 2.80
N PHE A 4 -14.45 -9.51 3.37
CA PHE A 4 -13.97 -10.20 4.56
C PHE A 4 -14.38 -9.47 5.84
N GLY A 5 -14.82 -10.23 6.84
CA GLY A 5 -15.14 -9.72 8.18
C GLY A 5 -14.27 -10.37 9.24
N GLY A 6 -14.51 -10.04 10.51
CA GLY A 6 -13.80 -10.68 11.62
C GLY A 6 -12.37 -10.17 11.78
N ASP A 7 -11.46 -11.06 12.19
CA ASP A 7 -10.18 -10.68 12.79
C ASP A 7 -8.95 -10.84 11.88
N GLY A 8 -9.16 -11.16 10.61
CA GLY A 8 -8.06 -11.43 9.68
C GLY A 8 -7.51 -12.85 9.74
N SER A 9 -8.07 -13.72 10.59
CA SER A 9 -7.60 -15.10 10.69
C SER A 9 -8.13 -15.96 9.53
N MET A 10 -7.43 -17.06 9.25
CA MET A 10 -7.91 -18.10 8.33
C MET A 10 -9.27 -18.68 8.76
N ALA A 11 -9.54 -18.77 10.07
CA ALA A 11 -10.83 -19.22 10.58
C ALA A 11 -11.97 -18.26 10.19
N ALA A 12 -11.67 -16.98 9.98
CA ALA A 12 -12.59 -15.98 9.45
C ALA A 12 -12.58 -15.90 7.91
N GLY A 13 -11.88 -16.81 7.22
CA GLY A 13 -11.84 -16.94 5.75
C GLY A 13 -10.77 -16.10 5.06
N TRP A 14 -9.87 -15.45 5.79
CA TRP A 14 -8.78 -14.65 5.20
C TRP A 14 -7.65 -15.57 4.70
N PRO A 15 -7.06 -15.27 3.53
CA PRO A 15 -5.98 -16.09 3.01
C PRO A 15 -4.73 -15.98 3.89
N LYS A 16 -3.88 -17.00 3.84
CA LYS A 16 -2.52 -16.93 4.38
C LYS A 16 -1.59 -16.27 3.39
N GLN A 17 -0.42 -15.87 3.88
CA GLN A 17 0.62 -15.26 3.05
C GLN A 17 1.11 -16.19 1.92
N ASP A 18 1.15 -17.51 2.15
CA ASP A 18 1.54 -18.51 1.15
C ASP A 18 0.44 -18.78 0.10
N GLU A 19 -0.75 -18.21 0.28
CA GLU A 19 -1.86 -18.25 -0.68
C GLU A 19 -1.92 -16.98 -1.54
N TRP A 20 -1.04 -16.00 -1.31
CA TRP A 20 -1.02 -14.76 -2.08
C TRP A 20 -0.46 -14.99 -3.50
N MET A 21 -1.02 -14.25 -4.46
CA MET A 21 -0.55 -14.20 -5.82
C MET A 21 0.93 -13.76 -5.85
N PRO A 22 1.82 -14.49 -6.55
CA PRO A 22 3.22 -14.11 -6.67
C PRO A 22 3.40 -12.71 -7.26
N PHE A 23 4.37 -11.94 -6.76
CA PHE A 23 4.56 -10.54 -7.17
C PHE A 23 4.59 -10.28 -8.67
N ASP A 24 5.28 -11.09 -9.46
CA ASP A 24 5.38 -10.84 -10.90
C ASP A 24 4.05 -11.07 -11.64
N GLU A 25 3.23 -12.01 -11.15
CA GLU A 25 1.88 -12.24 -11.65
C GLU A 25 0.95 -11.08 -11.24
N ALA A 26 1.00 -10.67 -9.97
CA ALA A 26 0.24 -9.52 -9.47
C ALA A 26 0.62 -8.23 -10.20
N TRP A 27 1.91 -8.01 -10.46
CA TRP A 27 2.40 -6.88 -11.25
C TRP A 27 1.84 -6.92 -12.67
N ALA A 28 1.94 -8.06 -13.35
CA ALA A 28 1.44 -8.23 -14.72
C ALA A 28 -0.08 -8.00 -14.80
N ALA A 29 -0.84 -8.55 -13.85
CA ALA A 29 -2.30 -8.38 -13.77
C ALA A 29 -2.72 -6.91 -13.58
N ASN A 30 -1.90 -6.11 -12.89
CA ASN A 30 -2.19 -4.72 -12.60
C ASN A 30 -1.50 -3.72 -13.55
N LEU A 31 -0.65 -4.17 -14.48
CA LEU A 31 0.18 -3.29 -15.31
C LEU A 31 -0.65 -2.26 -16.10
N ASN A 32 -1.77 -2.69 -16.68
CA ASN A 32 -2.65 -1.76 -17.40
C ASN A 32 -3.25 -0.69 -16.47
N HIS A 33 -3.59 -1.05 -15.24
CA HIS A 33 -4.08 -0.09 -14.25
C HIS A 33 -2.98 0.88 -13.82
N LEU A 34 -1.79 0.36 -13.50
CA LEU A 34 -0.61 1.15 -13.14
C LEU A 34 -0.23 2.17 -14.23
N GLN A 35 -0.34 1.77 -15.50
CA GLN A 35 -0.10 2.65 -16.65
C GLN A 35 -1.12 3.79 -16.72
N ASN A 36 -2.38 3.53 -16.38
CA ASN A 36 -3.49 4.44 -16.68
C ASN A 36 -4.06 5.17 -15.46
N SER A 37 -3.59 4.87 -14.25
CA SER A 37 -4.19 5.34 -13.00
C SER A 37 -4.21 6.86 -12.88
N CYS A 38 -3.17 7.57 -13.32
CA CYS A 38 -3.14 9.04 -13.20
C CYS A 38 -4.25 9.72 -14.01
N ARG A 39 -4.45 9.34 -15.28
CA ARG A 39 -5.53 9.90 -16.10
C ARG A 39 -6.89 9.38 -15.67
N ASN A 40 -7.00 8.10 -15.32
CA ASN A 40 -8.26 7.50 -14.87
C ASN A 40 -8.81 8.17 -13.61
N ASN A 41 -7.93 8.63 -12.71
CA ASN A 41 -8.31 9.40 -11.52
C ASN A 41 -8.40 10.92 -11.78
N GLY A 42 -8.09 11.39 -13.00
CA GLY A 42 -8.10 12.81 -13.34
C GLY A 42 -7.01 13.64 -12.66
N TRP A 43 -5.90 13.02 -12.24
CA TRP A 43 -4.84 13.69 -11.50
C TRP A 43 -3.79 14.33 -12.39
N ALA A 44 -3.30 13.62 -13.41
CA ALA A 44 -2.26 14.11 -14.31
C ALA A 44 -2.04 13.16 -15.51
N GLU A 45 -0.95 13.37 -16.25
CA GLU A 45 -0.46 12.41 -17.24
C GLU A 45 -0.10 11.06 -16.62
N ASN A 46 -0.28 10.02 -17.42
CA ASN A 46 -0.04 8.63 -17.06
C ASN A 46 1.44 8.35 -16.82
N ASN A 47 1.71 7.29 -16.06
CA ASN A 47 3.06 6.84 -15.80
C ASN A 47 3.72 6.41 -17.12
N ASP A 48 4.97 6.83 -17.34
CA ASP A 48 5.78 6.30 -18.44
C ASP A 48 6.47 4.98 -18.05
N GLU A 49 7.13 4.34 -19.01
CA GLU A 49 7.81 3.06 -18.81
C GLU A 49 8.94 3.14 -17.76
N SER A 50 9.67 4.26 -17.72
CA SER A 50 10.75 4.47 -16.77
C SER A 50 10.22 4.65 -15.33
N GLU A 51 9.08 5.33 -15.18
CA GLU A 51 8.40 5.48 -13.90
C GLU A 51 7.86 4.12 -13.41
N LEU A 52 7.26 3.32 -14.29
CA LEU A 52 6.80 1.96 -13.96
C LEU A 52 7.96 1.06 -13.53
N GLN A 53 9.10 1.14 -14.22
CA GLN A 53 10.31 0.41 -13.84
C GLN A 53 10.85 0.88 -12.49
N ALA A 54 10.86 2.19 -12.23
CA ALA A 54 11.27 2.76 -10.95
C ALA A 54 10.35 2.31 -9.81
N ILE A 55 9.03 2.25 -10.02
CA ILE A 55 8.06 1.70 -9.05
C ILE A 55 8.39 0.23 -8.77
N LYS A 56 8.47 -0.61 -9.81
CA LYS A 56 8.69 -2.06 -9.64
C LYS A 56 10.00 -2.34 -8.89
N SER A 57 11.08 -1.69 -9.30
CA SER A 57 12.40 -1.86 -8.68
C SER A 57 12.44 -1.33 -7.25
N SER A 58 11.79 -0.20 -6.96
CA SER A 58 11.69 0.35 -5.60
C SER A 58 10.95 -0.59 -4.66
N ILE A 59 9.83 -1.19 -5.11
CA ILE A 59 9.09 -2.18 -4.30
C ILE A 59 9.96 -3.41 -3.99
N VAL A 60 10.69 -3.93 -4.98
CA VAL A 60 11.57 -5.10 -4.79
C VAL A 60 12.73 -4.77 -3.84
N ALA A 61 13.37 -3.62 -4.02
CA ALA A 61 14.46 -3.16 -3.17
C ALA A 61 13.99 -2.95 -1.72
N GLU A 62 12.85 -2.28 -1.54
CA GLU A 62 12.29 -1.99 -0.22
C GLU A 62 11.82 -3.25 0.49
N SER A 63 11.25 -4.21 -0.24
CA SER A 63 10.91 -5.52 0.31
C SER A 63 12.13 -6.26 0.85
N THR A 64 13.26 -6.15 0.13
CA THR A 64 14.53 -6.78 0.54
C THR A 64 15.10 -6.12 1.79
N SER A 65 15.08 -4.79 1.89
CA SER A 65 15.64 -4.07 3.04
C SER A 65 14.76 -4.17 4.29
N SER A 66 13.43 -4.03 4.13
CA SER A 66 12.47 -3.97 5.24
C SER A 66 11.96 -5.33 5.70
N GLN A 67 12.15 -6.38 4.89
CA GLN A 67 11.55 -7.71 5.08
C GLN A 67 10.00 -7.71 5.02
N ILE A 68 9.40 -6.63 4.51
CA ILE A 68 7.96 -6.56 4.21
C ILE A 68 7.73 -7.18 2.82
N PRO A 69 6.78 -8.11 2.64
CA PRO A 69 6.53 -8.75 1.34
C PRO A 69 6.18 -7.73 0.25
N LYS A 70 6.85 -7.82 -0.89
CA LYS A 70 6.61 -6.98 -2.08
C LYS A 70 5.18 -7.06 -2.61
N GLU A 71 4.52 -8.21 -2.47
CA GLU A 71 3.10 -8.41 -2.78
C GLU A 71 2.23 -7.48 -1.93
N PHE A 72 2.53 -7.37 -0.64
CA PHE A 72 1.81 -6.51 0.29
C PHE A 72 2.07 -5.02 0.02
N ILE A 73 3.32 -4.65 -0.26
CA ILE A 73 3.68 -3.26 -0.64
C ILE A 73 2.92 -2.86 -1.91
N LEU A 74 2.91 -3.73 -2.94
CA LEU A 74 2.16 -3.50 -4.17
C LEU A 74 0.66 -3.33 -3.89
N ALA A 75 0.05 -4.22 -3.10
CA ALA A 75 -1.37 -4.18 -2.79
C ALA A 75 -1.78 -2.88 -2.08
N VAL A 76 -0.99 -2.42 -1.11
CA VAL A 76 -1.23 -1.16 -0.41
C VAL A 76 -1.05 0.03 -1.35
N MET A 77 0.04 0.11 -2.12
CA MET A 77 0.25 1.19 -3.09
C MET A 77 -0.91 1.27 -4.10
N MET A 78 -1.35 0.12 -4.60
CA MET A 78 -2.50 0.02 -5.51
C MET A 78 -3.79 0.50 -4.84
N GLN A 79 -3.97 0.22 -3.56
CA GLN A 79 -5.15 0.68 -2.83
C GLN A 79 -5.13 2.20 -2.57
N GLU A 80 -3.96 2.77 -2.29
CA GLU A 80 -3.83 4.20 -1.99
C GLU A 80 -3.96 5.07 -3.23
N THR A 81 -3.34 4.69 -4.35
CA THR A 81 -3.23 5.57 -5.53
C THR A 81 -3.43 4.88 -6.88
N GLY A 82 -3.67 3.57 -6.90
CA GLY A 82 -3.60 2.79 -8.14
C GLY A 82 -2.21 2.84 -8.81
N GLY A 83 -1.18 3.25 -8.07
CA GLY A 83 0.18 3.46 -8.55
C GLY A 83 0.43 4.75 -9.33
N CYS A 84 -0.45 5.75 -9.26
CA CYS A 84 -0.15 7.04 -9.90
C CYS A 84 0.93 7.81 -9.12
N VAL A 85 2.09 8.05 -9.73
CA VAL A 85 3.20 8.79 -9.08
C VAL A 85 2.84 10.25 -8.78
N ARG A 86 1.82 10.78 -9.47
CA ARG A 86 1.35 12.17 -9.39
C ARG A 86 0.10 12.34 -8.53
N ALA A 87 -0.25 11.32 -7.73
CA ALA A 87 -1.41 11.39 -6.85
C ALA A 87 -1.36 12.64 -5.95
N PRO A 88 -2.48 13.36 -5.81
CA PRO A 88 -2.53 14.54 -4.95
C PRO A 88 -2.32 14.12 -3.50
N THR A 89 -1.83 15.05 -2.69
CA THR A 89 -1.72 14.86 -1.25
C THR A 89 -3.12 14.88 -0.63
N THR A 90 -3.50 13.82 0.07
CA THR A 90 -4.71 13.83 0.90
C THR A 90 -4.47 14.61 2.20
N THR A 91 -5.50 15.32 2.70
CA THR A 91 -5.35 16.25 3.84
C THR A 91 -6.42 16.07 4.92
N PHE A 92 -7.04 14.89 5.02
CA PHE A 92 -8.19 14.67 5.92
C PHE A 92 -7.88 14.93 7.40
N GLN A 93 -6.75 14.42 7.89
CA GLN A 93 -6.25 14.70 9.24
C GLN A 93 -4.92 15.44 9.19
N LEU A 94 -4.00 14.91 8.38
CA LEU A 94 -2.69 15.49 8.08
C LEU A 94 -2.35 15.21 6.61
N PRO A 95 -1.43 15.99 6.01
CA PRO A 95 -0.91 15.70 4.69
C PRO A 95 -0.39 14.26 4.59
N SER A 96 -0.81 13.57 3.54
CA SER A 96 -0.45 12.20 3.19
C SER A 96 -0.06 12.17 1.71
N PRO A 97 1.20 12.46 1.35
CA PRO A 97 1.62 12.58 -0.04
C PRO A 97 2.04 11.24 -0.67
N GLY A 98 2.20 11.27 -1.99
CA GLY A 98 2.93 10.26 -2.75
C GLY A 98 2.16 8.96 -3.01
N LEU A 99 2.87 7.98 -3.59
CA LEU A 99 2.32 6.71 -4.08
C LEU A 99 1.59 5.88 -3.03
N MET A 100 2.01 5.97 -1.77
CA MET A 100 1.44 5.21 -0.65
C MET A 100 0.69 6.09 0.35
N GLN A 101 0.48 7.39 0.04
CA GLN A 101 -0.30 8.32 0.87
C GLN A 101 0.07 8.28 2.36
N SER A 102 1.38 8.21 2.65
CA SER A 102 1.89 7.89 3.99
C SER A 102 2.19 9.12 4.84
N GLY A 103 2.81 8.93 6.02
CA GLY A 103 3.22 10.02 6.89
C GLY A 103 4.42 10.84 6.43
N GLY A 104 4.97 10.58 5.23
CA GLY A 104 6.17 11.21 4.68
C GLY A 104 5.94 12.55 3.98
N THR A 105 6.91 12.95 3.15
CA THR A 105 6.92 14.23 2.43
C THR A 105 7.16 14.10 0.93
N ALA A 106 7.66 12.95 0.46
CA ALA A 106 7.97 12.70 -0.93
C ALA A 106 6.70 12.75 -1.79
N SER A 107 6.79 13.46 -2.90
CA SER A 107 5.68 13.63 -3.84
C SER A 107 6.17 14.00 -5.22
N CYS A 108 5.45 13.51 -6.23
CA CYS A 108 5.51 13.96 -7.61
C CYS A 108 4.20 14.60 -8.09
N ALA A 109 3.32 15.03 -7.18
CA ALA A 109 2.18 15.85 -7.56
C ALA A 109 2.65 17.08 -8.35
N GLY A 110 2.15 17.26 -9.58
CA GLY A 110 2.55 18.33 -10.48
C GLY A 110 3.94 18.17 -11.13
N VAL A 111 4.59 17.01 -11.03
CA VAL A 111 5.92 16.74 -11.59
C VAL A 111 5.81 15.70 -12.72
N THR A 112 6.30 16.04 -13.91
CA THR A 112 6.33 15.16 -15.09
C THR A 112 7.63 15.36 -15.89
N PRO A 113 8.42 14.30 -16.16
CA PRO A 113 8.35 12.97 -15.53
C PRO A 113 8.73 13.06 -14.04
N CYS A 114 8.22 12.12 -13.25
CA CYS A 114 8.60 11.94 -11.85
C CYS A 114 9.99 11.28 -11.77
N PRO A 115 10.96 11.93 -11.12
CA PRO A 115 12.29 11.36 -10.94
C PRO A 115 12.28 10.03 -10.17
N ALA A 116 13.15 9.10 -10.56
CA ALA A 116 13.21 7.76 -9.96
C ALA A 116 13.56 7.79 -8.46
N ASP A 117 14.41 8.72 -8.02
CA ASP A 117 14.75 8.93 -6.60
C ASP A 117 13.53 9.40 -5.78
N LYS A 118 12.65 10.22 -6.37
CA LYS A 118 11.37 10.59 -5.75
C LYS A 118 10.42 9.42 -5.66
N ILE A 119 10.36 8.56 -6.68
CA ILE A 119 9.55 7.33 -6.65
C ILE A 119 10.04 6.40 -5.54
N GLN A 120 11.35 6.19 -5.45
CA GLN A 120 11.97 5.42 -4.38
C GLN A 120 11.63 6.01 -3.01
N ALA A 121 11.75 7.33 -2.83
CA ALA A 121 11.42 7.99 -1.58
C ALA A 121 9.94 7.80 -1.19
N MET A 122 9.00 7.90 -2.14
CA MET A 122 7.57 7.68 -1.87
C MET A 122 7.27 6.23 -1.41
N ILE A 123 7.93 5.23 -2.01
CA ILE A 123 7.79 3.83 -1.60
C ILE A 123 8.44 3.59 -0.24
N HIS A 124 9.64 4.14 -0.02
CA HIS A 124 10.36 4.02 1.24
C HIS A 124 9.60 4.64 2.41
N GLU A 125 9.17 5.90 2.27
CA GLU A 125 8.39 6.59 3.32
C GLU A 125 7.06 5.86 3.61
N GLY A 126 6.41 5.27 2.62
CA GLY A 126 5.22 4.44 2.82
C GLY A 126 5.48 3.09 3.49
N THR A 127 6.65 2.52 3.26
CA THR A 127 6.96 1.15 3.69
C THR A 127 7.72 1.13 5.01
N ALA A 128 8.91 1.73 5.06
CA ALA A 128 9.83 1.63 6.20
C ALA A 128 10.35 2.97 6.70
N GLY A 129 9.75 4.09 6.29
CA GLY A 129 10.15 5.41 6.76
C GLY A 129 10.17 5.51 8.28
N GLU A 130 11.29 5.99 8.82
CA GLU A 130 11.56 6.13 10.25
C GLU A 130 11.07 7.48 10.78
N GLY A 131 10.61 7.52 12.03
CA GLY A 131 10.13 8.75 12.67
C GLY A 131 8.86 9.35 12.06
N LEU A 132 8.26 8.67 11.07
CA LEU A 132 7.00 9.08 10.46
C LEU A 132 5.81 8.66 11.33
N ARG A 133 4.72 9.42 11.27
CA ARG A 133 3.48 9.10 11.98
C ARG A 133 2.82 7.79 11.51
N MET A 134 3.14 7.36 10.29
CA MET A 134 2.62 6.13 9.70
C MET A 134 3.52 5.68 8.54
N SER A 135 3.91 4.40 8.61
CA SER A 135 4.51 3.58 7.55
C SER A 135 4.00 2.14 7.74
N LEU A 136 4.15 1.27 6.75
CA LEU A 136 3.78 -0.14 6.91
C LEU A 136 4.55 -0.80 8.04
N LYS A 137 5.84 -0.47 8.19
CA LYS A 137 6.67 -0.95 9.29
C LYS A 137 6.09 -0.52 10.65
N PHE A 138 5.73 0.75 10.81
CA PHE A 138 5.10 1.24 12.04
C PHE A 138 3.79 0.48 12.35
N ALA A 139 2.94 0.27 11.34
CA ALA A 139 1.69 -0.46 11.51
C ALA A 139 1.93 -1.93 11.88
N LEU A 140 2.92 -2.59 11.26
CA LEU A 140 3.27 -3.99 11.55
C LEU A 140 3.88 -4.15 12.94
N ASP A 141 4.68 -3.20 13.39
CA ASP A 141 5.31 -3.22 14.72
C ASP A 141 4.23 -3.20 15.83
N SER A 142 3.04 -2.62 15.57
CA SER A 142 1.89 -2.68 16.50
C SER A 142 1.27 -4.08 16.64
N PHE A 143 1.62 -5.01 15.77
CA PHE A 143 1.12 -6.39 15.75
C PHE A 143 2.28 -7.42 15.76
N ALA A 144 3.45 -7.04 16.30
CA ALA A 144 4.64 -7.90 16.32
C ALA A 144 4.43 -9.25 17.04
N ASP A 145 3.52 -9.30 18.02
CA ASP A 145 3.18 -10.51 18.78
C ASP A 145 2.19 -11.44 18.04
N VAL A 146 1.65 -11.02 16.89
CA VAL A 146 0.73 -11.82 16.08
C VAL A 146 1.55 -12.72 15.15
N ALA A 147 1.53 -14.02 15.43
CA ALA A 147 2.35 -15.00 14.69
C ALA A 147 1.79 -15.39 13.32
N ASP A 148 0.48 -15.26 13.10
CA ASP A 148 -0.19 -15.67 11.86
C ASP A 148 -0.28 -14.53 10.83
N SER A 149 -0.83 -14.84 9.65
CA SER A 149 -0.97 -13.86 8.56
C SER A 149 -1.96 -12.72 8.87
N SER A 150 -2.76 -12.81 9.96
CA SER A 150 -3.71 -11.74 10.31
C SER A 150 -3.01 -10.42 10.64
N LYS A 151 -1.73 -10.45 11.03
CA LYS A 151 -0.92 -9.24 11.26
C LYS A 151 -0.88 -8.31 10.05
N TRP A 152 -0.85 -8.86 8.82
CA TRP A 152 -0.79 -8.07 7.60
C TRP A 152 -2.10 -7.29 7.38
N TYR A 153 -3.23 -7.94 7.62
CA TYR A 153 -4.55 -7.32 7.43
C TYR A 153 -4.87 -6.31 8.54
N LYS A 154 -4.44 -6.60 9.77
CA LYS A 154 -4.49 -5.65 10.90
C LYS A 154 -3.61 -4.44 10.66
N ALA A 155 -2.39 -4.64 10.16
CA ALA A 155 -1.49 -3.55 9.80
C ALA A 155 -2.06 -2.71 8.64
N ALA A 156 -2.64 -3.32 7.60
CA ALA A 156 -3.32 -2.59 6.53
C ALA A 156 -4.46 -1.72 7.07
N ARG A 157 -5.26 -2.25 8.00
CA ARG A 157 -6.32 -1.51 8.67
C ARG A 157 -5.78 -0.31 9.44
N GLN A 158 -4.73 -0.49 10.23
CA GLN A 158 -4.10 0.59 10.99
C GLN A 158 -3.42 1.63 10.09
N TYR A 159 -2.81 1.19 8.98
CA TYR A 159 -2.20 2.06 7.99
C TYR A 159 -3.20 3.09 7.44
N ASN A 160 -4.40 2.62 7.07
CA ASN A 160 -5.46 3.49 6.55
C ASN A 160 -6.13 4.35 7.63
N ALA A 161 -6.40 3.77 8.79
CA ALA A 161 -7.24 4.40 9.82
C ALA A 161 -6.46 5.20 10.86
N GLY A 162 -5.13 5.10 10.85
CA GLY A 162 -4.24 5.77 11.78
C GLY A 162 -3.91 4.92 13.02
N GLN A 163 -2.90 5.39 13.76
CA GLN A 163 -2.27 4.65 14.86
C GLN A 163 -3.23 4.20 15.99
N TYR A 164 -4.34 4.91 16.19
CA TYR A 164 -5.32 4.58 17.23
C TYR A 164 -6.34 3.51 16.81
N ALA A 165 -6.34 3.10 15.55
CA ALA A 165 -7.22 2.06 15.04
C ALA A 165 -6.63 0.66 15.30
N THR A 166 -6.70 0.22 16.56
CA THR A 166 -6.23 -1.11 17.00
C THR A 166 -7.33 -2.15 17.13
N GLY A 167 -8.58 -1.78 16.81
CA GLY A 167 -9.72 -2.68 16.86
C GLY A 167 -9.50 -3.93 15.99
N LEU A 168 -9.71 -5.11 16.57
CA LEU A 168 -9.44 -6.38 15.91
C LEU A 168 -10.45 -6.74 14.82
N ASN A 169 -11.63 -6.10 14.80
CA ASN A 169 -12.62 -6.36 13.76
C ASN A 169 -12.33 -5.54 12.51
N LEU A 170 -11.79 -6.22 11.50
CA LEU A 170 -11.39 -5.64 10.22
C LEU A 170 -12.58 -5.20 9.35
N GLY A 171 -13.79 -5.64 9.67
CA GLY A 171 -15.03 -5.27 8.99
C GLY A 171 -15.79 -4.09 9.61
N VAL A 172 -15.24 -3.38 10.60
CA VAL A 172 -15.95 -2.30 11.33
C VAL A 172 -15.09 -1.04 11.45
N SER A 173 -15.48 0.07 10.80
CA SER A 173 -14.92 1.44 10.98
C SER A 173 -15.49 2.50 10.00
N SER A 174 -14.83 3.67 9.89
CA SER A 174 -15.02 4.68 8.82
C SER A 174 -14.70 4.20 7.40
N THR A 175 -13.87 3.16 7.25
CA THR A 175 -13.52 2.52 5.96
C THR A 175 -13.53 0.99 6.14
N PRO A 176 -14.72 0.38 6.33
CA PRO A 176 -14.87 -1.03 6.66
C PRO A 176 -14.21 -1.98 5.65
N CYS A 177 -14.02 -1.53 4.41
CA CYS A 177 -13.59 -2.36 3.29
C CYS A 177 -12.07 -2.39 3.09
N TYR A 178 -11.28 -1.51 3.71
CA TYR A 178 -9.88 -1.30 3.30
C TYR A 178 -9.04 -2.58 3.39
N ALA A 179 -9.14 -3.31 4.49
CA ALA A 179 -8.40 -4.57 4.65
C ALA A 179 -8.91 -5.65 3.68
N SER A 180 -10.22 -5.68 3.39
CA SER A 180 -10.80 -6.54 2.34
C SER A 180 -10.28 -6.17 0.96
N ASP A 181 -10.22 -4.90 0.61
CA ASP A 181 -9.74 -4.43 -0.70
C ASP A 181 -8.27 -4.81 -0.90
N VAL A 182 -7.41 -4.56 0.09
CA VAL A 182 -6.00 -4.98 0.07
C VAL A 182 -5.90 -6.51 -0.08
N THR A 183 -6.72 -7.26 0.64
CA THR A 183 -6.72 -8.73 0.55
C THR A 183 -7.13 -9.23 -0.82
N ASN A 184 -8.13 -8.61 -1.45
CA ASN A 184 -8.54 -8.95 -2.81
C ASN A 184 -7.48 -8.59 -3.86
N ARG A 185 -6.52 -7.72 -3.54
CA ARG A 185 -5.37 -7.42 -4.43
C ARG A 185 -4.22 -8.41 -4.28
N LEU A 186 -4.26 -9.20 -3.21
CA LEU A 186 -3.30 -10.28 -2.93
C LEU A 186 -3.76 -11.63 -3.50
N LEU A 187 -4.96 -11.71 -4.07
CA LEU A 187 -5.59 -12.91 -4.63
C LEU A 187 -5.83 -12.76 -6.13
#